data_AF-A0A941UPR3-F1
#
_entry.id   AF-A0A941UPR3-F1
#
_cell.length_a   1.000
_cell.length_b   1.000
_cell.length_c   1.000
_cell.angle_alpha   90.00
_cell.angle_beta   90.00
_cell.angle_gamma   90.00
#
_symmetry.space_group_name_H-M   'P 1'
#
loop_
_entity.id
_entity.type
_entity.pdbx_description
1 polymer ?
#
loop_
_entity_poly.entity_id
_entity_poly.type
_entity_poly.pdbx_seq_one_letter_code
_entity_poly.pdbx_strand_id
1 'polypeptide(L)'
;EFVTPLADLGEKVTKLTMEIGMKAFQNQDEAGAAAVDYLRVIGHLCFAYFWARMARIALARIDADGAKVDPFYIAKLSTARFYFQRLLPETAYHIRAARSGAKNVMELEAALF
;
A
#
# COMPACT_ATOMS: atom_id res chain seq x y z
N GLU A 1 -2.94 15.40 -6.20
CA GLU A 1 -1.77 14.77 -5.54
C GLU A 1 -2.04 13.37 -4.95
N PHE A 2 -3.26 13.03 -4.50
CA PHE A 2 -3.52 11.71 -3.88
C PHE A 2 -4.12 10.64 -4.81
N VAL A 3 -4.83 11.04 -5.87
CA VAL A 3 -5.60 10.11 -6.73
C VAL A 3 -4.69 9.28 -7.64
N THR A 4 -3.75 9.92 -8.34
CA THR A 4 -2.80 9.23 -9.23
C THR A 4 -1.99 8.14 -8.54
N PRO A 5 -1.31 8.39 -7.39
CA PRO A 5 -0.57 7.34 -6.70
C PRO A 5 -1.47 6.23 -6.14
N LEU A 6 -2.71 6.56 -5.74
CA LEU A 6 -3.69 5.55 -5.32
C LEU A 6 -4.11 4.64 -6.48
N ALA A 7 -4.38 5.21 -7.65
CA ALA A 7 -4.74 4.46 -8.86
C ALA A 7 -3.60 3.54 -9.31
N ASP A 8 -2.38 4.06 -9.37
CA ASP A 8 -1.17 3.28 -9.69
C ASP A 8 -0.97 2.11 -8.70
N LEU A 9 -1.16 2.34 -7.39
CA LEU A 9 -1.10 1.26 -6.40
C LEU A 9 -2.21 0.23 -6.62
N GLY A 10 -3.42 0.65 -6.97
CA GLY A 10 -4.54 -0.26 -7.28
C GLY A 10 -4.24 -1.19 -8.47
N GLU A 11 -3.64 -0.65 -9.54
CA GLU A 11 -3.18 -1.46 -10.68
C GLU A 11 -2.08 -2.44 -10.27
N LYS A 12 -1.12 -2.00 -9.47
CA LYS A 12 -0.02 -2.84 -8.98
C LYS A 12 -0.52 -3.97 -8.10
N VAL A 13 -1.46 -3.70 -7.20
CA VAL A 13 -2.10 -4.73 -6.37
C VAL A 13 -2.82 -5.75 -7.25
N THR A 14 -3.61 -5.30 -8.22
CA THR A 14 -4.33 -6.21 -9.13
C THR A 14 -3.36 -7.16 -9.85
N LYS A 15 -2.25 -6.62 -10.37
CA LYS A 15 -1.20 -7.44 -11.01
C LYS A 15 -0.55 -8.40 -10.01
N LEU A 16 -0.16 -7.92 -8.84
CA LEU A 16 0.47 -8.73 -7.80
C LEU A 16 -0.43 -9.88 -7.34
N THR A 17 -1.73 -9.62 -7.12
CA THR A 17 -2.70 -10.66 -6.74
C THR A 17 -2.78 -11.76 -7.80
N MET A 18 -2.84 -11.39 -9.08
CA MET A 18 -2.88 -12.35 -10.18
C MET A 18 -1.59 -13.17 -10.25
N GLU A 19 -0.43 -12.52 -10.15
CA GLU A 19 0.89 -13.18 -10.16
C GLU A 19 1.02 -14.21 -9.01
N ILE A 20 0.69 -13.81 -7.77
CA ILE A 20 0.73 -14.71 -6.61
C ILE A 20 -0.27 -15.86 -6.79
N GLY A 21 -1.50 -15.56 -7.24
CA GLY A 21 -2.53 -16.57 -7.48
C GLY A 21 -2.08 -17.63 -8.49
N MET A 22 -1.52 -17.21 -9.62
CA MET A 22 -1.00 -18.13 -10.64
C MET A 22 0.14 -19.01 -10.11
N LYS A 23 1.05 -18.45 -9.32
CA LYS A 23 2.12 -19.23 -8.66
C LYS A 23 1.56 -20.21 -7.63
N ALA A 24 0.58 -19.76 -6.83
CA ALA A 24 -0.06 -20.57 -5.79
C ALA A 24 -0.82 -21.79 -6.35
N PHE A 25 -1.36 -21.69 -7.57
CA PHE A 25 -1.96 -22.84 -8.28
C PHE A 25 -0.94 -23.94 -8.60
N GLN A 26 0.33 -23.58 -8.81
CA GLN A 26 1.42 -24.52 -9.10
C GLN A 26 2.08 -25.03 -7.81
N ASN A 27 2.29 -24.14 -6.84
CA ASN A 27 2.90 -24.43 -5.56
C ASN A 27 2.23 -23.60 -4.45
N GLN A 28 1.55 -24.26 -3.51
CA GLN A 28 0.81 -23.59 -2.43
C GLN A 28 1.73 -22.78 -1.49
N ASP A 29 3.00 -23.15 -1.35
CA ASP A 29 3.96 -22.43 -0.51
C ASP A 29 4.20 -21.00 -1.00
N GLU A 30 3.99 -20.71 -2.29
CA GLU A 30 4.11 -19.37 -2.86
C GLU A 30 3.10 -18.38 -2.25
N ALA A 31 1.90 -18.86 -1.90
CA ALA A 31 0.92 -18.04 -1.21
C ALA A 31 1.37 -17.72 0.22
N GLY A 32 1.93 -18.71 0.92
CA GLY A 32 2.45 -18.55 2.27
C GLY A 32 3.64 -17.60 2.33
N ALA A 33 4.60 -17.78 1.41
CA ALA A 33 5.80 -16.94 1.33
C ALA A 33 5.48 -15.46 1.05
N ALA A 34 4.45 -15.19 0.23
CA ALA A 34 4.07 -13.81 -0.12
C ALA A 34 3.10 -13.16 0.88
N ALA A 35 2.52 -13.90 1.83
CA ALA A 35 1.35 -13.48 2.60
C ALA A 35 1.55 -12.17 3.38
N VAL A 36 2.66 -12.05 4.10
CA VAL A 36 2.93 -10.90 4.99
C VAL A 36 3.14 -9.63 4.19
N ASP A 37 4.01 -9.68 3.17
CA ASP A 37 4.28 -8.54 2.31
C ASP A 37 3.04 -8.14 1.51
N TYR A 38 2.29 -9.10 0.99
CA TYR A 38 1.01 -8.84 0.32
C TYR A 38 0.04 -8.09 1.24
N LEU A 39 -0.14 -8.55 2.48
CA LEU A 39 -1.02 -7.89 3.45
C LEU A 39 -0.56 -6.46 3.77
N ARG A 40 0.76 -6.21 3.84
CA ARG A 40 1.30 -4.85 4.00
C ARG A 40 0.91 -3.94 2.83
N VAL A 41 1.02 -4.42 1.60
CA VAL A 41 0.61 -3.64 0.41
C VAL A 41 -0.90 -3.34 0.45
N ILE A 42 -1.73 -4.33 0.78
CA ILE A 42 -3.19 -4.13 0.92
C ILE A 42 -3.52 -3.13 2.04
N GLY A 43 -2.84 -3.22 3.18
CA GLY A 43 -2.97 -2.25 4.26
C GLY A 43 -2.69 -0.82 3.78
N HIS A 44 -1.59 -0.63 3.04
CA HIS A 44 -1.27 0.67 2.48
C HIS A 44 -2.31 1.17 1.49
N LEU A 45 -2.87 0.30 0.64
CA LEU A 45 -3.95 0.64 -0.29
C LEU A 45 -5.19 1.16 0.46
N CYS A 46 -5.63 0.45 1.50
CA CYS A 46 -6.75 0.85 2.34
C CYS A 46 -6.51 2.21 3.01
N PHE A 47 -5.34 2.40 3.62
CA PHE A 47 -5.00 3.67 4.28
C PHE A 47 -4.87 4.82 3.29
N ALA A 48 -4.27 4.60 2.11
CA ALA A 48 -4.16 5.59 1.05
C ALA A 48 -5.55 6.05 0.58
N TYR A 49 -6.50 5.11 0.43
CA TYR A 49 -7.89 5.43 0.10
C TYR A 49 -8.55 6.34 1.15
N PHE A 50 -8.45 5.99 2.43
CA PHE A 50 -9.05 6.80 3.49
C PHE A 50 -8.37 8.17 3.65
N TRP A 51 -7.04 8.24 3.51
CA TRP A 51 -6.33 9.52 3.50
C TRP A 51 -6.73 10.40 2.33
N ALA A 52 -6.85 9.86 1.12
CA ALA A 52 -7.33 10.61 -0.04
C ALA A 52 -8.76 11.12 0.16
N ARG A 53 -9.64 10.29 0.75
CA ARG A 53 -11.02 10.70 1.06
C ARG A 53 -11.08 11.83 2.09
N MET A 54 -10.27 11.76 3.15
CA MET A 54 -10.15 12.83 4.15
C MET A 54 -9.57 14.10 3.56
N ALA A 55 -8.52 13.99 2.73
CA ALA A 55 -7.87 15.13 2.09
C ALA A 55 -8.82 15.88 1.15
N ARG A 56 -9.68 15.16 0.42
CA ARG A 56 -10.73 15.79 -0.41
C ARG A 56 -11.67 16.67 0.42
N ILE A 57 -12.10 16.19 1.59
CA ILE A 57 -12.99 16.95 2.49
C ILE A 57 -12.25 18.16 3.07
N ALA A 58 -10.99 17.95 3.48
CA ALA A 58 -10.16 19.03 4.04
C ALA A 58 -9.94 20.16 3.02
N LEU A 59 -9.60 19.82 1.77
CA LEU A 59 -9.47 20.78 0.68
C LEU A 59 -10.76 21.57 0.46
N ALA A 60 -11.91 20.88 0.36
CA ALA A 60 -13.19 21.55 0.16
C ALA A 60 -13.55 22.53 1.30
N ARG A 61 -13.16 22.22 2.55
CA ARG A 61 -13.36 23.12 3.71
C ARG A 61 -12.41 24.30 3.69
N ILE A 62 -11.15 24.09 3.34
CA ILE A 62 -10.17 25.16 3.17
C ILE A 62 -10.62 26.13 2.09
N ASP A 63 -11.12 25.63 0.96
CA ASP A 63 -11.60 26.46 -0.15
C ASP A 63 -12.87 27.24 0.22
N ALA A 64 -13.79 26.63 0.98
CA ALA A 64 -15.06 27.26 1.37
C ALA A 64 -14.90 28.30 2.49
N ASP A 65 -14.12 27.98 3.53
CA ASP A 65 -14.05 28.79 4.75
C ASP A 65 -12.88 29.80 4.72
N GLY A 66 -11.91 29.62 3.81
CA GLY A 66 -10.79 30.53 3.59
C GLY A 66 -10.02 30.82 4.88
N ALA A 67 -9.85 32.11 5.21
CA ALA A 67 -9.11 32.54 6.40
C ALA A 67 -9.75 32.13 7.75
N LYS A 68 -11.00 31.66 7.73
CA LYS A 68 -11.73 31.20 8.93
C LYS A 68 -11.71 29.67 9.09
N VAL A 69 -10.99 28.96 8.23
CA VAL A 69 -10.94 27.49 8.27
C VAL A 69 -10.40 26.99 9.60
N ASP A 70 -11.02 25.93 10.11
CA ASP A 70 -10.53 25.21 11.28
C ASP A 70 -9.11 24.63 10.99
N PRO A 71 -8.09 24.94 11.82
CA PRO A 71 -6.74 24.39 11.68
C PRO A 71 -6.67 22.86 11.57
N PHE A 72 -7.67 22.13 12.08
CA PHE A 72 -7.81 20.69 11.91
C PHE A 72 -7.71 20.23 10.45
N TYR A 73 -8.33 20.95 9.51
CA TYR A 73 -8.32 20.57 8.10
C TYR A 73 -6.94 20.73 7.47
N ILE A 74 -6.23 21.79 7.84
CA ILE A 74 -4.84 22.02 7.41
C ILE A 74 -3.95 20.88 7.96
N ALA A 75 -4.09 20.53 9.24
CA ALA A 75 -3.34 19.44 9.86
C ALA A 75 -3.62 18.07 9.22
N LYS A 76 -4.89 17.79 8.87
CA LYS A 76 -5.29 16.57 8.17
C LYS A 76 -4.67 16.48 6.78
N LEU A 77 -4.68 17.58 6.03
CA LEU A 77 -4.09 17.62 4.70
C LEU A 77 -2.56 17.42 4.75
N SER A 78 -1.87 18.06 5.71
CA SER A 78 -0.44 17.87 5.92
C SER A 78 -0.08 16.43 6.30
N THR A 79 -0.86 15.80 7.18
CA THR A 79 -0.65 14.39 7.55
C THR A 79 -0.89 13.45 6.36
N ALA A 80 -1.90 13.73 5.53
CA ALA A 80 -2.14 12.95 4.31
C ALA A 80 -0.93 13.03 3.35
N ARG A 81 -0.36 14.23 3.15
CA ARG A 81 0.85 14.41 2.33
C ARG A 81 2.04 13.62 2.87
N PHE A 82 2.27 13.69 4.19
CA PHE A 82 3.29 12.88 4.84
C PHE A 82 3.10 11.38 4.55
N TYR A 83 1.87 10.86 4.72
CA TYR A 83 1.59 9.46 4.46
C TYR A 83 1.90 9.06 3.01
N PHE A 84 1.43 9.85 2.03
CA PHE A 84 1.65 9.56 0.61
C PHE A 84 3.12 9.70 0.17
N GLN A 85 3.86 10.65 0.75
CA GLN A 85 5.25 10.91 0.35
C GLN A 85 6.26 10.04 1.10
N ARG A 86 6.00 9.72 2.37
CA ARG A 86 6.95 9.02 3.25
C ARG A 86 6.65 7.54 3.43
N LEU A 87 5.38 7.18 3.61
CA LEU A 87 4.98 5.81 4.00
C LEU A 87 4.50 4.99 2.80
N LEU A 88 3.70 5.56 1.91
CA LEU A 88 3.20 4.84 0.73
C LEU A 88 4.31 4.22 -0.15
N PRO A 89 5.51 4.82 -0.31
CA PRO A 89 6.60 4.19 -1.07
C PRO A 89 7.08 2.82 -0.52
N GLU A 90 6.81 2.49 0.75
CA GLU A 90 7.11 1.17 1.34
C GLU A 90 6.44 0.03 0.56
N THR A 91 5.32 0.29 -0.10
CA THR A 91 4.65 -0.67 -1.00
C THR A 91 5.57 -1.20 -2.09
N ALA A 92 6.49 -0.39 -2.61
CA ALA A 92 7.43 -0.84 -3.66
C ALA A 92 8.40 -1.91 -3.14
N TYR A 93 8.81 -1.81 -1.88
CA TYR A 93 9.60 -2.85 -1.21
C TYR A 93 8.77 -4.12 -1.05
N HIS A 94 7.59 -4.02 -0.44
CA HIS A 94 6.74 -5.16 -0.17
C HIS A 94 6.28 -5.88 -1.45
N ILE A 95 5.98 -5.16 -2.54
CA ILE A 95 5.67 -5.77 -3.84
C ILE A 95 6.84 -6.61 -4.34
N ARG A 96 8.09 -6.14 -4.20
CA ARG A 96 9.27 -6.90 -4.63
C ARG A 96 9.53 -8.11 -3.72
N ALA A 97 9.37 -7.95 -2.41
CA ALA A 97 9.51 -9.02 -1.45
C ALA A 97 8.47 -10.13 -1.69
N ALA A 98 7.19 -9.77 -1.84
CA ALA A 98 6.13 -10.72 -2.19
C ALA A 98 6.40 -11.49 -3.49
N ARG A 99 7.11 -10.87 -4.46
CA ARG A 99 7.46 -11.49 -5.74
C ARG A 99 8.64 -12.47 -5.67
N SER A 100 9.47 -12.43 -4.62
CA SER A 100 10.62 -13.36 -4.50
C SER A 100 10.18 -14.81 -4.40
N GLY A 101 8.95 -15.05 -3.97
CA GLY A 101 8.34 -16.38 -3.91
C GLY A 101 8.90 -17.24 -2.77
N ALA A 102 8.61 -18.53 -2.82
CA ALA A 102 8.95 -19.46 -1.74
C ALA A 102 10.39 -19.96 -1.80
N LYS A 103 11.03 -19.94 -2.97
CA LYS A 103 12.34 -20.57 -3.18
C LYS A 103 13.37 -20.15 -2.13
N ASN A 104 13.59 -18.85 -1.94
CA ASN A 104 14.61 -18.34 -1.02
C ASN A 104 14.32 -18.62 0.47
N VAL A 105 13.06 -18.90 0.83
CA VAL A 105 12.67 -19.25 2.20
C VAL A 105 12.72 -20.76 2.42
N MET A 106 12.49 -21.55 1.37
CA MET A 106 12.35 -23.01 1.44
C MET A 106 13.59 -23.77 0.94
N GLU A 107 14.60 -23.09 0.38
CA GLU A 107 15.82 -23.72 -0.17
C GLU A 107 16.82 -24.17 0.91
N LEU A 108 16.84 -23.53 2.08
CA LEU A 108 17.72 -23.93 3.17
C LEU A 108 17.19 -25.21 3.83
N GLU A 109 18.05 -26.22 3.94
CA GLU A 109 17.69 -27.46 4.64
C GLU A 109 17.48 -27.18 6.13
N ALA A 110 16.44 -27.78 6.72
CA ALA A 110 16.07 -27.56 8.11
C ALA A 110 17.21 -27.78 9.12
N ALA A 111 18.14 -28.71 8.82
CA ALA A 111 19.30 -29.00 9.68
C ALA A 111 20.39 -27.90 9.67
N LEU A 112 20.30 -26.93 8.76
CA LEU A 112 21.26 -25.84 8.59
C LEU A 112 20.79 -24.50 9.20
N PHE A 113 19.62 -24.47 9.86
CA PHE A 113 19.12 -23.35 10.65
C PHE A 113 19.62 -23.40 12.10
#